data_AF-A0A2S3QC30-F1
#
_entry.id   AF-A0A2S3QC30-F1
#
_cell.length_a   1.000
_cell.length_b   1.000
_cell.length_c   1.000
_cell.angle_alpha   90.00
_cell.angle_beta   90.00
_cell.angle_gamma   90.00
#
_symmetry.space_group_name_H-M   'P 1'
#
loop_
_entity.id
_entity.type
_entity.pdbx_description
1 polymer ?
#
loop_
_entity_poly.entity_id
_entity_poly.type
_entity_poly.pdbx_seq_one_letter_code
_entity_poly.pdbx_strand_id
1 'polypeptide(L)'
;MAKLMVIIASGPDQPAKVKAGLGFSIVAQQSHELEEVKVCFFADGVDVLTESHRGQFAKLVDKIQELEIVTIACQMHAEQKGIADEIRRVDPQVDVHYVGADLVQAIKQGFEMVTF
;
A
#
# COMPACT_ATOMS: atom_id res chain seq x y z
N MET A 1 7.55 -18.16 9.22
CA MET A 1 6.83 -18.42 7.94
C MET A 1 7.22 -17.31 6.97
N ALA A 2 6.83 -17.34 5.69
CA ALA A 2 7.23 -16.26 4.78
C ALA A 2 6.50 -14.94 5.14
N LYS A 3 7.15 -13.80 4.88
CA LYS A 3 6.58 -12.45 5.05
C LYS A 3 6.48 -11.78 3.68
N LEU A 4 5.46 -10.97 3.46
CA LEU A 4 5.18 -10.36 2.16
C LEU A 4 5.00 -8.85 2.26
N MET A 5 5.71 -8.12 1.40
CA MET A 5 5.53 -6.68 1.19
C MET A 5 5.05 -6.48 -0.24
N VAL A 6 3.80 -6.04 -0.38
CA VAL A 6 3.23 -5.67 -1.68
C VAL A 6 3.44 -4.18 -1.90
N ILE A 7 4.23 -3.85 -2.92
CA ILE A 7 4.51 -2.47 -3.31
C ILE A 7 3.55 -2.10 -4.45
N ILE A 8 2.66 -1.15 -4.20
CA ILE A 8 1.81 -0.55 -5.22
C ILE A 8 2.56 0.66 -5.77
N ALA A 9 3.26 0.46 -6.88
CA ALA A 9 4.00 1.51 -7.58
C ALA A 9 3.18 2.13 -8.72
N SER A 10 2.26 1.36 -9.29
CA SER A 10 1.32 1.81 -10.32
C SER A 10 0.26 2.76 -9.78
N GLY A 11 -0.06 3.78 -10.56
CA GLY A 11 -1.07 4.79 -10.22
C GLY A 11 -2.50 4.47 -10.69
N PRO A 12 -3.44 5.41 -10.48
CA PRO A 12 -4.84 5.29 -10.87
C PRO A 12 -5.09 5.07 -12.37
N ASP A 13 -4.14 5.48 -13.21
CA ASP A 13 -4.13 5.29 -14.67
C ASP A 13 -3.91 3.82 -15.08
N GLN A 14 -3.39 2.99 -14.15
CA GLN A 14 -3.15 1.56 -14.32
C GLN A 14 -4.00 0.73 -13.36
N PRO A 15 -5.35 0.84 -13.40
CA PRO A 15 -6.22 0.32 -12.36
C PRO A 15 -6.20 -1.21 -12.25
N ALA A 16 -5.88 -1.92 -13.34
CA ALA A 16 -5.74 -3.37 -13.31
C ALA A 16 -4.58 -3.82 -12.41
N LYS A 17 -3.44 -3.11 -12.46
CA LYS A 17 -2.26 -3.42 -11.64
C LYS A 17 -2.49 -3.10 -10.18
N VAL A 18 -3.04 -1.92 -9.89
CA VAL A 18 -3.44 -1.53 -8.53
C VAL A 18 -4.38 -2.56 -7.93
N LYS A 19 -5.45 -2.92 -8.64
CA LYS A 19 -6.42 -3.92 -8.16
C LYS A 19 -5.80 -5.30 -7.96
N ALA A 20 -4.87 -5.72 -8.83
CA ALA A 20 -4.15 -6.97 -8.68
C ALA A 20 -3.30 -6.99 -7.41
N GLY A 21 -2.53 -5.91 -7.14
CA GLY A 21 -1.72 -5.82 -5.94
C GLY A 21 -2.55 -5.78 -4.65
N LEU A 22 -3.60 -4.96 -4.60
CA LEU A 22 -4.49 -4.90 -3.44
C LEU A 22 -5.23 -6.24 -3.22
N GLY A 23 -5.76 -6.83 -4.30
CA GLY A 23 -6.44 -8.13 -4.26
C GLY A 23 -5.53 -9.27 -3.82
N PHE A 24 -4.29 -9.30 -4.32
CA PHE A 24 -3.29 -10.28 -3.89
C PHE A 24 -2.96 -10.14 -2.40
N SER A 25 -2.80 -8.91 -1.90
CA SER A 25 -2.56 -8.64 -0.47
C SER A 25 -3.67 -9.20 0.41
N ILE A 26 -4.92 -9.01 0.00
CA ILE A 26 -6.10 -9.55 0.70
C ILE A 26 -6.08 -11.08 0.73
N VAL A 27 -5.89 -11.72 -0.42
CA VAL A 27 -5.85 -13.19 -0.52
C VAL A 27 -4.68 -13.76 0.31
N ALA A 28 -3.51 -13.12 0.23
CA ALA A 28 -2.33 -13.50 0.98
C ALA A 28 -2.59 -13.47 2.50
N GLN A 29 -3.19 -12.38 3.01
CA GLN A 29 -3.54 -12.26 4.42
C GLN A 29 -4.59 -13.30 4.86
N GLN A 30 -5.63 -13.51 4.04
CA GLN A 30 -6.71 -14.45 4.35
C GLN A 30 -6.32 -15.92 4.24
N SER A 31 -5.23 -16.24 3.54
CA SER A 31 -4.72 -17.61 3.46
C SER A 31 -4.21 -18.13 4.80
N HIS A 32 -3.77 -17.22 5.69
CA HIS A 32 -3.10 -17.56 6.95
C HIS A 32 -1.82 -18.40 6.78
N GLU A 33 -1.24 -18.45 5.57
CA GLU A 33 -0.01 -19.17 5.25
C GLU A 33 1.25 -18.28 5.41
N LEU A 34 1.05 -16.96 5.49
CA LEU A 34 2.10 -15.98 5.68
C LEU A 34 2.11 -15.47 7.12
N GLU A 35 3.31 -15.21 7.62
CA GLU A 35 3.49 -14.65 8.96
C GLU A 35 3.01 -13.21 9.05
N GLU A 36 3.21 -12.44 7.98
CA GLU A 36 2.98 -11.00 7.95
C GLU A 36 2.79 -10.53 6.50
N VAL A 37 1.79 -9.70 6.28
CA VAL A 37 1.54 -9.02 4.99
C VAL A 37 1.52 -7.52 5.23
N LYS A 38 2.23 -6.78 4.38
CA LYS A 38 2.27 -5.31 4.37
C LYS A 38 1.99 -4.78 2.97
N VAL A 39 1.41 -3.59 2.91
CA VAL A 39 1.18 -2.85 1.67
C VAL A 39 1.93 -1.52 1.73
N CYS A 40 2.68 -1.21 0.68
CA CYS A 40 3.38 0.06 0.53
C CYS A 40 2.93 0.77 -0.74
N PHE A 41 2.33 1.96 -0.59
CA PHE A 41 2.04 2.85 -1.72
C PHE A 41 3.27 3.72 -2.03
N PHE A 42 3.77 3.61 -3.25
CA PHE A 42 5.03 4.19 -3.68
C PHE A 42 4.91 4.80 -5.08
N ALA A 43 5.77 5.75 -5.45
CA ALA A 43 5.74 6.42 -6.75
C ALA A 43 4.34 6.95 -7.11
N ASP A 44 3.73 6.54 -8.23
CA ASP A 44 2.37 6.97 -8.61
C ASP A 44 1.27 6.27 -7.83
N GLY A 45 1.60 5.18 -7.13
CA GLY A 45 0.67 4.48 -6.24
C GLY A 45 0.12 5.37 -5.12
N VAL A 46 0.83 6.42 -4.68
CA VAL A 46 0.29 7.32 -3.64
C VAL A 46 -0.97 8.07 -4.10
N ASP A 47 -1.15 8.27 -5.42
CA ASP A 47 -2.35 8.91 -5.96
C ASP A 47 -3.61 8.04 -5.80
N VAL A 48 -3.46 6.72 -5.58
CA VAL A 48 -4.60 5.81 -5.31
C VAL A 48 -5.36 6.20 -4.04
N LEU A 49 -4.67 6.86 -3.11
CA LEU A 49 -5.17 7.20 -1.78
C LEU A 49 -5.82 8.59 -1.71
N THR A 50 -5.83 9.36 -2.80
CA THR A 50 -6.45 10.70 -2.83
C THR A 50 -7.96 10.61 -3.03
N GLU A 51 -8.70 11.63 -2.62
CA GLU A 51 -10.17 11.65 -2.66
C GLU A 51 -10.70 11.46 -4.09
N SER A 52 -10.03 12.05 -5.08
CA SER A 52 -10.39 11.96 -6.50
C SER A 52 -10.27 10.55 -7.09
N HIS A 53 -9.40 9.70 -6.53
CA HIS A 53 -9.10 8.38 -7.08
C HIS A 53 -9.54 7.23 -6.17
N ARG A 54 -9.66 7.47 -4.85
CA ARG A 54 -10.00 6.47 -3.84
C ARG A 54 -11.29 5.74 -4.15
N GLY A 55 -12.28 6.42 -4.75
CA GLY A 55 -13.56 5.81 -5.13
C GLY A 55 -13.43 4.59 -6.04
N GLN A 56 -12.44 4.56 -6.95
CA GLN A 56 -12.22 3.44 -7.87
C GLN A 56 -11.67 2.19 -7.17
N PHE A 57 -10.99 2.37 -6.05
CA PHE A 57 -10.29 1.33 -5.30
C PHE A 57 -10.92 1.05 -3.93
N ALA A 58 -12.02 1.75 -3.62
CA ALA A 58 -12.50 1.89 -2.26
C ALA A 58 -12.70 0.56 -1.55
N LYS A 59 -13.46 -0.34 -2.20
CA LYS A 59 -13.75 -1.68 -1.67
C LYS A 59 -12.51 -2.50 -1.33
N LEU A 60 -11.42 -2.34 -2.09
CA LEU A 60 -10.20 -3.11 -1.86
C LEU A 60 -9.34 -2.48 -0.75
N VAL A 61 -9.20 -1.15 -0.76
CA VAL A 61 -8.44 -0.46 0.29
C VAL A 61 -9.16 -0.59 1.63
N ASP A 62 -10.48 -0.42 1.67
CA ASP A 62 -11.27 -0.64 2.89
C ASP A 62 -11.10 -2.07 3.40
N LYS A 63 -11.06 -3.06 2.49
CA LYS A 63 -10.85 -4.45 2.88
C LYS A 63 -9.45 -4.71 3.45
N ILE A 64 -8.43 -4.03 2.95
CA ILE A 64 -7.06 -4.08 3.50
C ILE A 64 -7.06 -3.56 4.93
N GLN A 65 -7.73 -2.43 5.18
CA GLN A 65 -7.83 -1.86 6.53
C GLN A 65 -8.65 -2.75 7.48
N GLU A 66 -9.78 -3.31 7.02
CA GLU A 66 -10.58 -4.27 7.79
C GLU A 66 -9.79 -5.52 8.21
N LEU A 67 -8.81 -5.92 7.41
CA LEU A 67 -7.93 -7.07 7.69
C LEU A 67 -6.70 -6.67 8.50
N GLU A 68 -6.63 -5.42 8.97
CA GLU A 68 -5.52 -4.86 9.75
C GLU A 68 -4.16 -5.05 9.06
N ILE A 69 -4.15 -5.05 7.72
CA ILE A 69 -2.92 -5.12 6.94
C ILE A 69 -2.22 -3.78 7.07
N VAL A 70 -1.00 -3.79 7.63
CA VAL A 70 -0.20 -2.58 7.80
C VAL A 70 0.01 -1.91 6.44
N THR A 71 -0.46 -0.68 6.33
CA THR A 71 -0.44 0.09 5.09
C THR A 71 0.38 1.35 5.28
N ILE A 72 1.46 1.47 4.52
CA ILE A 72 2.36 2.62 4.55
C ILE A 72 2.35 3.34 3.19
N ALA A 73 2.58 4.64 3.18
CA ALA A 73 2.69 5.42 1.95
C ALA A 73 3.90 6.35 1.98
N CYS A 74 4.60 6.46 0.85
CA CYS A 74 5.82 7.25 0.76
C CYS A 74 5.54 8.76 0.83
N GLN A 75 5.94 9.39 1.94
CA GLN A 75 5.83 10.82 2.16
C GLN A 75 6.52 11.65 1.07
N MET A 76 7.74 11.27 0.64
CA MET A 76 8.47 12.02 -0.40
C MET A 76 7.66 12.14 -1.70
N HIS A 77 7.07 11.05 -2.17
CA HIS A 77 6.27 11.07 -3.41
C HIS A 77 4.96 11.85 -3.22
N ALA A 78 4.32 11.72 -2.06
CA ALA A 78 3.12 12.47 -1.73
C ALA A 78 3.40 13.99 -1.63
N GLU A 79 4.54 14.38 -1.07
CA GLU A 79 4.99 15.78 -0.99
C GLU A 79 5.28 16.37 -2.38
N GLN A 80 5.97 15.62 -3.24
CA GLN A 80 6.24 16.05 -4.63
C GLN A 80 4.97 16.31 -5.42
N LYS A 81 3.89 15.58 -5.11
CA LYS A 81 2.57 15.71 -5.73
C LYS A 81 1.64 16.69 -4.99
N GLY A 82 2.02 17.18 -3.81
CA GLY A 82 1.21 18.08 -2.99
C GLY A 82 -0.01 17.43 -2.33
N ILE A 83 -0.01 16.11 -2.13
CA ILE A 83 -1.17 15.32 -1.66
C ILE A 83 -0.98 14.67 -0.28
N ALA A 84 0.16 14.89 0.39
CA ALA A 84 0.46 14.22 1.66
C ALA A 84 -0.61 14.45 2.75
N ASP A 85 -1.08 15.70 2.90
CA ASP A 85 -2.11 16.04 3.87
C ASP A 85 -3.51 15.53 3.48
N GLU A 86 -3.76 15.43 2.18
CA GLU A 86 -4.99 14.84 1.67
C GLU A 86 -5.06 13.35 2.01
N ILE A 87 -3.99 12.60 1.74
CA ILE A 87 -3.94 11.16 2.04
C ILE A 87 -4.23 10.90 3.53
N ARG A 88 -3.58 11.64 4.43
CA ARG A 88 -3.80 11.51 5.89
C ARG A 88 -5.24 11.85 6.30
N ARG A 89 -5.89 12.78 5.60
CA ARG A 89 -7.28 13.16 5.85
C ARG A 89 -8.26 12.10 5.33
N VAL A 90 -8.01 11.56 4.14
CA VAL A 90 -8.88 10.59 3.46
C VAL A 90 -8.83 9.23 4.17
N ASP A 91 -7.64 8.77 4.53
CA ASP A 91 -7.46 7.47 5.19
C ASP A 91 -6.44 7.58 6.34
N PRO A 92 -6.90 7.89 7.56
CA PRO A 92 -6.03 8.04 8.73
C PRO A 92 -5.31 6.77 9.17
N GLN A 93 -5.70 5.60 8.64
CA GLN A 93 -5.04 4.32 8.93
C GLN A 93 -3.80 4.11 8.06
N VAL A 94 -3.64 4.89 6.99
CA VAL A 94 -2.41 4.86 6.20
C VAL A 94 -1.33 5.66 6.91
N ASP A 95 -0.23 4.99 7.23
CA ASP A 95 0.93 5.65 7.79
C ASP A 95 1.77 6.30 6.68
N VAL A 96 1.70 7.63 6.60
CA VAL A 96 2.43 8.44 5.61
C VAL A 96 3.73 8.95 6.21
N HIS A 97 4.86 8.33 5.85
CA HIS A 97 6.21 8.70 6.26
C HIS A 97 7.26 8.37 5.19
N TYR A 98 8.53 8.70 5.43
CA TYR A 98 9.62 8.34 4.52
C TYR A 98 9.94 6.83 4.61
N VAL A 99 9.26 6.02 3.78
CA VAL A 99 9.32 4.55 3.81
C VAL A 99 10.66 3.90 3.45
N GLY A 100 11.69 4.67 3.09
CA GLY A 100 12.98 4.12 2.64
C GLY A 100 13.65 3.23 3.68
N ALA A 101 13.59 3.62 4.95
CA ALA A 101 14.10 2.82 6.06
C ALA A 101 13.27 1.53 6.26
N ASP A 102 11.95 1.62 6.12
CA ASP A 102 11.02 0.49 6.25
C ASP A 102 11.24 -0.58 5.19
N LEU A 103 11.51 -0.17 3.95
CA LEU A 103 11.84 -1.11 2.86
C LEU A 103 13.17 -1.84 3.14
N VAL A 104 14.21 -1.13 3.60
CA VAL A 104 15.48 -1.75 4.00
C VAL A 104 15.27 -2.71 5.17
N GLN A 105 14.45 -2.31 6.14
CA GLN A 105 14.16 -3.15 7.31
C GLN A 105 13.33 -4.38 6.93
N ALA A 106 12.39 -4.25 6.00
CA ALA A 106 11.61 -5.37 5.47
C ALA A 106 12.53 -6.40 4.81
N ILE A 107 13.50 -5.98 3.99
CA ILE A 107 14.51 -6.88 3.40
C ILE A 107 15.26 -7.64 4.50
N LYS A 108 15.74 -6.93 5.54
CA LYS A 108 16.46 -7.54 6.66
C LYS A 108 15.59 -8.52 7.47
N GLN A 109 14.30 -8.28 7.52
CA GLN A 109 13.32 -9.14 8.19
C GLN A 109 12.89 -10.34 7.34
N GLY A 110 13.40 -10.47 6.10
CA GLY A 110 13.08 -11.58 5.22
C GLY A 110 11.73 -11.43 4.49
N PHE A 111 11.25 -10.20 4.31
CA PHE A 111 10.11 -9.96 3.45
C PHE A 111 10.44 -10.26 1.99
N GLU A 112 9.62 -11.08 1.35
CA GLU A 112 9.54 -11.13 -0.09
C GLU A 112 8.79 -9.88 -0.59
N MET A 113 9.34 -9.23 -1.61
CA MET A 113 8.79 -8.00 -2.16
C MET A 113 8.20 -8.26 -3.54
N VAL A 114 6.93 -7.91 -3.73
CA VAL A 114 6.25 -8.01 -5.03
C VAL A 114 5.72 -6.63 -5.39
N THR A 115 6.04 -6.16 -6.59
CA THR A 115 5.65 -4.82 -7.06
C THR A 115 4.59 -4.90 -8.14
N PHE A 116 3.60 -4.02 -8.05
CA PHE A 116 2.50 -3.88 -9.00
C PHE A 116 2.43 -2.46 -9.56
#